data_AF-A0A4P5SMC1-F1
#
_entry.id   AF-A0A4P5SMC1-F1
#
_cell.length_a   1.000
_cell.length_b   1.000
_cell.length_c   1.000
_cell.angle_alpha   90.00
_cell.angle_beta   90.00
_cell.angle_gamma   90.00
#
_symmetry.space_group_name_H-M   'P 1'
#
loop_
_entity.id
_entity.type
_entity.pdbx_description
1 polymer ?
#
loop_
_entity_poly.entity_id
_entity_poly.type
_entity_poly.pdbx_seq_one_letter_code
_entity_poly.pdbx_strand_id
1 'polypeptide(L)'
;MSKFIIMMALSFIITQIIHILFSEDKSGQKTYEEFTFKVILQQGVIGCISQDSFDEVQKLYQQKRNSEIKKYLTEKKCYIFAKDEEFQGLENYCNEDSKHFDNHMFSSKRFLLSKIILPCYGFRNYEN
;
A
#
# COMPACT_ATOMS: atom_id res chain seq x y z
N MET A 1 -8.60 -32.46 -44.55
CA MET A 1 -8.84 -32.51 -43.09
C MET A 1 -7.90 -31.63 -42.27
N SER A 2 -6.57 -31.66 -42.49
CA SER A 2 -5.61 -30.86 -41.69
C SER A 2 -5.86 -29.34 -41.69
N LYS A 3 -6.31 -28.75 -42.82
CA LYS A 3 -6.63 -27.30 -42.91
C LYS A 3 -7.78 -26.85 -41.99
N PHE A 4 -8.77 -27.72 -41.74
CA PHE A 4 -9.90 -27.40 -40.86
C PHE A 4 -9.48 -27.41 -39.39
N ILE A 5 -8.60 -28.34 -39.00
CA ILE A 5 -8.07 -28.43 -37.63
C ILE A 5 -7.23 -27.20 -37.29
N ILE A 6 -6.43 -26.72 -38.26
CA ILE A 6 -5.61 -25.51 -38.08
C ILE A 6 -6.49 -24.26 -37.95
N MET A 7 -7.54 -24.12 -38.77
CA MET A 7 -8.48 -22.98 -38.63
C MET A 7 -9.23 -22.99 -37.29
N MET A 8 -9.58 -24.18 -36.78
CA MET A 8 -10.29 -24.32 -35.51
C MET A 8 -9.40 -24.01 -34.30
N ALA A 9 -8.10 -24.36 -34.37
CA ALA A 9 -7.13 -23.98 -33.35
C ALA A 9 -6.86 -22.46 -33.36
N LEU A 10 -6.75 -21.85 -34.55
CA LEU A 10 -6.54 -20.41 -34.68
C LEU A 10 -7.74 -19.60 -34.19
N SER A 11 -8.98 -20.03 -34.45
CA SER A 11 -10.15 -19.33 -33.93
C SER A 11 -10.26 -19.39 -32.41
N PHE A 12 -9.85 -20.51 -31.79
CA PHE A 12 -9.83 -20.65 -30.33
C PHE A 12 -8.80 -19.72 -29.69
N ILE A 13 -7.59 -19.62 -30.27
CA ILE A 13 -6.53 -18.73 -29.78
C ILE A 13 -6.97 -17.27 -29.88
N ILE A 14 -7.56 -16.87 -31.01
CA ILE A 14 -8.03 -15.49 -31.22
C ILE A 14 -9.15 -15.15 -30.23
N THR A 15 -10.07 -16.09 -29.97
CA THR A 15 -11.17 -15.85 -29.01
C THR A 15 -10.64 -15.69 -27.58
N GLN A 16 -9.62 -16.45 -27.17
CA GLN A 16 -8.97 -16.30 -25.87
C GLN A 16 -8.22 -14.96 -25.75
N ILE A 17 -7.51 -14.53 -26.79
CA ILE A 17 -6.81 -13.24 -26.80
C ILE A 17 -7.79 -12.07 -26.77
N ILE A 18 -8.89 -12.15 -27.52
CA ILE A 18 -9.96 -11.13 -27.48
C ILE A 18 -10.61 -11.11 -26.09
N HIS A 19 -10.85 -12.26 -25.45
CA HIS A 19 -11.38 -12.29 -24.08
C HIS A 19 -10.42 -11.66 -23.08
N ILE A 20 -9.10 -11.86 -23.21
CA ILE A 20 -8.10 -11.22 -22.36
C ILE A 20 -8.08 -9.70 -22.59
N LEU A 21 -8.13 -9.26 -23.85
CA LEU A 21 -8.13 -7.83 -24.21
C LEU A 21 -9.44 -7.10 -23.88
N PHE A 22 -10.58 -7.78 -23.86
CA PHE A 22 -11.90 -7.20 -23.56
C PHE A 22 -12.39 -7.49 -22.13
N SER A 23 -11.64 -8.24 -21.32
CA SER A 23 -11.98 -8.43 -19.89
C SER A 23 -11.41 -7.34 -18.99
N GLU A 24 -10.69 -6.34 -19.53
CA GLU A 24 -10.15 -5.23 -18.73
C GLU A 24 -11.15 -4.09 -18.45
N ASP A 25 -12.34 -4.06 -19.07
CA ASP A 25 -13.26 -2.90 -18.93
C ASP A 25 -14.69 -3.26 -18.46
N LYS A 26 -14.81 -4.14 -17.46
CA LYS A 26 -16.06 -4.30 -16.68
C LYS A 26 -15.83 -4.38 -15.18
N SER A 27 -14.90 -3.58 -14.69
CA SER A 27 -14.77 -3.27 -13.28
C SER A 27 -15.16 -1.80 -13.13
N GLY A 28 -16.35 -1.51 -12.60
CA GLY A 28 -16.72 -0.17 -12.14
C GLY A 28 -15.89 0.27 -10.93
N GLN A 29 -14.57 0.04 -10.95
CA GLN A 29 -13.63 0.60 -10.00
C GLN A 29 -13.49 2.08 -10.34
N LYS A 30 -14.02 2.92 -9.45
CA LYS A 30 -13.51 4.29 -9.32
C LYS A 30 -11.99 4.19 -9.27
N THR A 31 -11.32 4.71 -10.28
CA THR A 31 -9.88 4.92 -10.27
C THR A 31 -9.64 5.95 -9.18
N TYR A 32 -9.33 5.50 -7.97
CA TYR A 32 -8.92 6.40 -6.90
C TYR A 32 -7.53 6.92 -7.29
N GLU A 33 -7.40 8.22 -7.44
CA GLU A 33 -6.13 8.84 -7.78
C GLU A 33 -5.11 8.54 -6.66
N GLU A 34 -3.92 8.09 -7.07
CA GLU A 34 -2.80 7.89 -6.14
C GLU A 34 -2.18 9.25 -5.82
N PHE A 35 -2.07 9.56 -4.54
CA PHE A 35 -1.45 10.79 -4.04
C PHE A 35 -0.14 10.51 -3.31
N THR A 36 0.72 11.53 -3.29
CA THR A 36 1.97 11.49 -2.53
C THR A 36 1.75 12.10 -1.15
N PHE A 37 1.98 11.29 -0.12
CA PHE A 37 1.96 11.68 1.27
C PHE A 37 3.37 11.85 1.79
N LYS A 38 3.58 12.85 2.66
CA LYS A 38 4.87 13.08 3.32
C LYS A 38 4.75 12.92 4.82
N VAL A 39 5.78 12.34 5.44
CA VAL A 39 5.92 12.32 6.90
C VAL A 39 6.09 13.74 7.41
N ILE A 40 5.19 14.20 8.28
CA ILE A 40 5.23 15.58 8.81
C ILE A 40 5.86 15.69 10.21
N LEU A 41 5.95 14.58 10.94
CA LEU A 41 6.46 14.58 12.31
C LEU A 41 7.99 14.67 12.33
N GLN A 42 8.51 15.59 13.14
CA GLN A 42 9.95 15.83 13.28
C GLN A 42 10.71 14.60 13.81
N GLN A 43 10.09 13.86 14.71
CA GLN A 43 10.63 12.61 15.25
C GLN A 43 10.49 11.40 14.31
N GLY A 44 9.86 11.60 13.14
CA GLY A 44 9.50 10.52 12.22
C GLY A 44 8.28 9.73 12.68
N VAL A 45 8.01 8.64 11.96
CA VAL A 45 6.91 7.71 12.22
C VAL A 45 7.40 6.27 12.16
N ILE A 46 6.76 5.40 12.93
CA ILE A 46 6.98 3.96 12.81
C ILE A 46 5.89 3.39 11.90
N GLY A 47 6.29 2.65 10.88
CA GLY A 47 5.40 1.84 10.06
C GLY A 47 5.82 0.38 10.06
N CYS A 48 4.85 -0.52 9.83
CA CYS A 48 5.08 -1.95 9.88
C CYS A 48 4.59 -2.66 8.62
N ILE A 49 5.15 -3.83 8.33
CA ILE A 49 4.76 -4.63 7.15
C ILE A 49 3.39 -5.29 7.35
N SER A 50 3.00 -5.56 8.60
CA SER A 50 1.71 -6.21 8.95
C SER A 50 0.93 -5.44 9.99
N GLN A 51 -0.40 -5.58 9.97
CA GLN A 51 -1.32 -4.91 10.88
C GLN A 51 -1.06 -5.36 12.33
N ASP A 52 -0.91 -6.66 12.53
CA ASP A 52 -0.62 -7.24 13.85
C ASP A 52 0.66 -6.65 14.47
N SER A 53 1.71 -6.44 13.66
CA SER A 53 2.96 -5.84 14.14
C SER A 53 2.75 -4.36 14.48
N PHE A 54 1.95 -3.65 13.68
CA PHE A 54 1.62 -2.26 13.91
C PHE A 54 0.84 -2.08 15.23
N ASP A 55 -0.22 -2.84 15.41
CA ASP A 55 -1.08 -2.78 16.59
C ASP A 55 -0.30 -3.08 17.87
N GLU A 56 0.59 -4.08 17.82
CA GLU A 56 1.41 -4.44 18.97
C GLU A 56 2.45 -3.36 19.28
N VAL A 57 3.11 -2.79 18.27
CA VAL A 57 4.03 -1.66 18.48
C VAL A 57 3.30 -0.44 19.06
N GLN A 58 2.07 -0.17 18.61
CA GLN A 58 1.27 0.94 19.15
C GLN A 58 0.94 0.73 20.63
N LYS A 59 0.56 -0.49 21.04
CA LYS A 59 0.35 -0.82 22.46
C LYS A 59 1.63 -0.68 23.27
N LEU A 60 2.75 -1.20 22.77
CA LEU A 60 4.06 -1.11 23.43
C LEU A 60 4.52 0.34 23.59
N TYR A 61 4.22 1.20 22.60
CA TYR A 61 4.51 2.63 22.65
C TYR A 61 3.72 3.33 23.77
N GLN A 62 2.41 3.05 23.88
CA GLN A 62 1.56 3.56 24.97
C GLN A 62 2.05 3.11 26.35
N GLN A 63 2.61 1.90 26.44
CA GLN A 63 3.18 1.33 27.66
C GLN A 63 4.64 1.75 27.91
N LYS A 64 5.25 2.57 27.04
CA LYS A 64 6.66 3.01 27.09
C LYS A 64 7.68 1.85 27.10
N ARG A 65 7.35 0.72 26.45
CA ARG A 65 8.19 -0.50 26.40
C ARG A 65 9.19 -0.48 25.23
N ASN A 66 10.12 0.47 25.27
CA ASN A 66 11.05 0.75 24.16
C ASN A 66 11.95 -0.44 23.76
N SER A 67 12.33 -1.30 24.72
CA SER A 67 13.17 -2.48 24.46
C SER A 67 12.49 -3.50 23.56
N GLU A 68 11.16 -3.61 23.64
CA GLU A 68 10.37 -4.53 22.82
C GLU A 68 10.09 -3.96 21.44
N ILE A 69 9.80 -2.66 21.35
CA ILE A 69 9.70 -1.97 20.05
C ILE A 69 10.99 -2.17 19.25
N LYS A 70 12.15 -2.09 19.92
CA LYS A 70 13.45 -2.33 19.28
C LYS A 70 13.57 -3.74 18.67
N LYS A 71 12.90 -4.76 19.22
CA LYS A 71 12.89 -6.11 18.63
C LYS A 71 12.20 -6.09 17.26
N TYR A 72 11.03 -5.46 17.13
CA TYR A 72 10.31 -5.33 15.86
C TYR A 72 11.13 -4.59 14.79
N LEU A 73 11.87 -3.56 15.20
CA LEU A 73 12.79 -2.83 14.31
C LEU A 73 13.99 -3.69 13.89
N THR A 74 14.58 -4.44 14.83
CA THR A 74 15.74 -5.29 14.57
C THR A 74 15.38 -6.49 13.68
N GLU A 75 14.20 -7.06 13.90
CA GLU A 75 13.63 -8.16 13.09
C GLU A 75 13.07 -7.66 11.75
N LYS A 76 13.18 -6.36 11.44
CA LYS A 76 12.70 -5.75 10.19
C LYS A 76 11.20 -5.97 9.94
N LYS A 77 10.42 -6.14 11.00
CA LYS A 77 8.94 -6.18 10.95
C LYS A 77 8.35 -4.78 10.88
N CYS A 78 9.05 -3.81 11.48
CA CYS A 78 8.72 -2.40 11.46
C CYS A 78 9.95 -1.57 11.14
N TYR A 79 9.72 -0.33 10.70
CA TYR A 79 10.74 0.62 10.27
C TYR A 79 10.40 2.01 10.77
N ILE A 80 11.45 2.81 10.97
CA ILE A 80 11.33 4.24 11.25
C ILE A 80 11.51 4.98 9.92
N PHE A 81 10.61 5.91 9.67
CA PHE A 81 10.63 6.80 8.52
C PHE A 81 10.80 8.23 9.00
N ALA A 82 11.80 8.90 8.44
CA ALA A 82 12.11 10.27 8.80
C ALA A 82 11.10 11.26 8.22
N LYS A 83 11.12 12.48 8.74
CA LYS A 83 10.36 13.60 8.18
C LYS A 83 10.68 13.77 6.68
N ASP A 84 9.67 14.18 5.92
CA ASP A 84 9.72 14.45 4.48
C ASP A 84 9.93 13.20 3.60
N GLU A 85 9.98 12.00 4.19
CA GLU A 85 9.89 10.75 3.41
C GLU A 85 8.52 10.64 2.73
N GLU A 86 8.57 10.23 1.47
CA GLU A 86 7.42 10.17 0.57
C GLU A 86 6.83 8.75 0.45
N PHE A 87 5.51 8.71 0.43
CA PHE A 87 4.72 7.52 0.31
C PHE A 87 3.59 7.73 -0.69
N GLN A 88 3.20 6.67 -1.39
CA GLN A 88 2.04 6.67 -2.26
C GLN A 88 0.87 5.98 -1.57
N GLY A 89 -0.30 6.59 -1.62
CA GLY A 89 -1.54 6.05 -1.07
C GLY A 89 -2.73 6.57 -1.85
N LEU A 90 -3.93 6.08 -1.53
CA LEU A 90 -5.14 6.65 -2.12
C LEU A 90 -5.41 8.01 -1.50
N GLU A 91 -5.91 8.95 -2.29
CA GLU A 91 -6.28 10.31 -1.85
C GLU A 91 -7.06 10.30 -0.53
N ASN A 92 -8.01 9.38 -0.39
CA ASN A 92 -8.94 9.31 0.74
C ASN A 92 -8.39 8.66 2.01
N TYR A 93 -7.12 8.23 2.04
CA TYR A 93 -6.56 7.55 3.21
C TYR A 93 -6.48 8.46 4.42
N CYS A 94 -5.98 9.69 4.26
CA CYS A 94 -5.76 10.60 5.39
C CYS A 94 -6.49 11.93 5.19
N ASN A 95 -7.82 11.86 5.06
CA ASN A 95 -8.69 13.03 4.96
C ASN A 95 -8.90 13.69 6.34
N GLU A 96 -9.36 14.95 6.37
CA GLU A 96 -9.72 15.63 7.63
C GLU A 96 -10.80 14.87 8.43
N ASP A 97 -11.66 14.11 7.73
CA ASP A 97 -12.69 13.25 8.32
C ASP A 97 -12.16 11.87 8.78
N SER A 98 -10.96 11.46 8.34
CA SER A 98 -10.32 10.24 8.85
C SER A 98 -9.95 10.48 10.30
N LYS A 99 -10.27 9.53 11.18
CA LYS A 99 -9.91 9.69 12.59
C LYS A 99 -8.39 9.75 12.65
N HIS A 100 -7.84 10.63 13.50
CA HIS A 100 -6.39 10.75 13.70
C HIS A 100 -5.66 9.41 13.98
N PHE A 101 -6.37 8.34 14.31
CA PHE A 101 -5.82 7.02 14.60
C PHE A 101 -5.99 5.99 13.48
N ASP A 102 -6.59 6.36 12.34
CA ASP A 102 -6.73 5.46 11.22
C ASP A 102 -5.34 5.16 10.62
N ASN A 103 -5.15 3.90 10.23
CA ASN A 103 -3.92 3.41 9.62
C ASN A 103 -4.23 2.82 8.25
N HIS A 104 -3.32 3.06 7.31
CA HIS A 104 -3.49 2.63 5.93
C HIS A 104 -2.20 2.04 5.39
N MET A 105 -2.36 1.22 4.36
CA MET A 105 -1.25 0.60 3.64
C MET A 105 -0.74 1.52 2.55
N PHE A 106 0.44 2.10 2.75
CA PHE A 106 1.10 2.96 1.76
C PHE A 106 2.22 2.21 1.03
N SER A 107 2.44 2.59 -0.21
CA SER A 107 3.61 2.17 -0.98
C SER A 107 4.78 3.11 -0.70
N SER A 108 5.98 2.55 -0.54
CA SER A 108 7.21 3.32 -0.35
C SER A 108 8.18 3.01 -1.46
N LYS A 109 8.85 4.03 -2.01
CA LYS A 109 9.96 3.86 -2.98
C LYS A 109 11.07 2.96 -2.43
N ARG A 110 11.22 2.90 -1.10
CA ARG A 110 12.23 2.07 -0.41
C ARG A 110 11.92 0.58 -0.45
N PHE A 111 10.65 0.21 -0.66
CA PHE A 111 10.19 -1.17 -0.63
C PHE A 111 9.34 -1.47 -1.86
N LEU A 112 10.01 -1.84 -2.96
CA LEU A 112 9.45 -2.02 -4.30
C LEU A 112 8.17 -2.87 -4.38
N LEU A 113 7.93 -3.77 -3.43
CA LEU A 113 6.79 -4.70 -3.44
C LEU A 113 6.03 -4.77 -2.11
N SER A 114 6.44 -3.99 -1.09
CA SER A 114 5.83 -4.09 0.24
C SER A 114 5.09 -2.82 0.56
N LYS A 115 3.79 -2.98 0.87
CA LYS A 115 3.01 -1.93 1.50
C LYS A 115 3.40 -1.85 2.98
N ILE A 116 3.52 -0.64 3.48
CA ILE A 116 3.81 -0.34 4.87
C ILE A 116 2.56 0.27 5.48
N ILE A 117 2.14 -0.29 6.60
CA ILE A 117 1.04 0.24 7.40
C ILE A 117 1.57 1.41 8.21
N LEU A 118 0.96 2.57 7.99
CA LEU A 118 1.36 3.83 8.60
C LEU A 118 0.14 4.54 9.19
N PRO A 119 0.31 5.29 10.29
CA PRO A 119 -0.79 6.03 10.90
C PRO A 119 -1.00 7.39 10.22
N CYS A 120 -2.25 7.75 9.95
CA CYS A 120 -2.56 9.00 9.24
C CYS A 120 -2.16 10.29 9.98
N TYR A 121 -2.11 10.32 11.32
CA TYR A 121 -1.61 11.49 12.06
C TYR A 121 -0.16 11.87 11.71
N GLY A 122 0.59 10.92 11.14
CA GLY A 122 1.98 11.10 10.75
C GLY A 122 2.18 11.79 9.40
N PHE A 123 1.11 12.01 8.63
CA PHE A 123 1.17 12.38 7.22
C PHE A 123 0.28 13.57 6.89
N ARG A 124 0.62 14.24 5.78
CA ARG A 124 -0.25 15.22 5.12
C ARG A 124 -0.23 14.95 3.62
N ASN A 125 -1.38 15.14 2.97
CA ASN A 125 -1.46 15.15 1.51
C ASN A 125 -0.59 16.29 0.96
N TYR A 126 0.29 15.99 0.00
CA TYR A 126 1.10 16.98 -0.68
C TYR A 126 0.50 17.20 -2.07
N GLU A 127 -0.40 18.18 -2.19
CA GLU A 127 -0.82 18.72 -3.47
C GLU A 127 0.30 19.63 -4.01
N ASN A 128 0.71 19.42 -5.25
CA ASN A 128 1.64 20.31 -5.96
C ASN A 128 0.95 21.59 -6.40
#